data_AF-A0A511NLR6-F1
#
_entry.id   AF-A0A511NLR6-F1
#
_cell.length_a   1.000
_cell.length_b   1.000
_cell.length_c   1.000
_cell.angle_alpha   90.00
_cell.angle_beta   90.00
_cell.angle_gamma   90.00
#
_symmetry.space_group_name_H-M   'P 1'
#
loop_
_entity.id
_entity.type
_entity.pdbx_description
1 polymer ?
#
loop_
_entity_poly.entity_id
_entity_poly.type
_entity_poly.pdbx_seq_one_letter_code
_entity_poly.pdbx_strand_id
1 'polypeptide(L)'
;MLHTTNPNQLEYENQILQISVLGGIRIDGLDRMRVTLKIRAKEAEQIAIRHNLDLYNDTQVEKLIRKTATKLEIGSSVIEASLNELIEELEKYRLNQLENQNTKPENQTTHRTAI
;
A
#
# COMPACT_ATOMS: atom_id res chain seq x y z
N MET A 1 8.18 7.15 -4.49
CA MET A 1 6.94 7.57 -5.18
C MET A 1 6.01 6.37 -5.31
N LEU A 2 4.70 6.57 -5.09
CA LEU A 2 3.68 5.53 -5.28
C LEU A 2 3.07 5.61 -6.68
N HIS A 3 3.03 4.48 -7.37
CA HIS A 3 2.36 4.30 -8.65
C HIS A 3 1.05 3.54 -8.45
N THR A 4 -0.05 4.14 -8.93
CA THR A 4 -1.42 3.67 -8.66
C THR A 4 -2.16 3.21 -9.92
N THR A 5 -1.43 3.01 -11.03
CA THR A 5 -2.00 2.62 -12.34
C THR A 5 -2.82 1.33 -12.27
N ASN A 6 -2.42 0.38 -11.43
CA ASN A 6 -3.19 -0.83 -11.14
C ASN A 6 -3.66 -0.81 -9.68
N PRO A 7 -4.96 -0.62 -9.40
CA PRO A 7 -5.45 -0.57 -8.03
C PRO A 7 -5.31 -1.91 -7.27
N ASN A 8 -5.17 -3.03 -7.99
CA ASN A 8 -4.93 -4.35 -7.40
C ASN A 8 -3.45 -4.61 -7.12
N GLN A 9 -2.55 -3.73 -7.55
CA GLN A 9 -1.11 -3.83 -7.33
C GLN A 9 -0.49 -2.43 -7.35
N LEU A 10 -0.46 -1.79 -6.18
CA LEU A 10 0.19 -0.49 -6.03
C LEU A 10 1.70 -0.70 -5.91
N GLU A 11 2.49 0.15 -6.55
CA GLU A 11 3.95 0.01 -6.61
C GLU A 11 4.61 1.26 -6.03
N TYR A 12 5.23 1.14 -4.87
CA TYR A 12 6.12 2.17 -4.33
C TYR A 12 7.57 1.84 -4.67
N GLU A 13 8.33 2.85 -5.04
CA GLU A 13 9.77 2.71 -5.15
C GLU A 13 10.51 3.97 -4.72
N ASN A 14 11.74 3.77 -4.26
CA ASN A 14 12.73 4.80 -4.06
C ASN A 14 14.06 4.36 -4.71
N GLN A 15 15.18 4.95 -4.31
CA GLN A 15 16.49 4.62 -4.88
C GLN A 15 16.96 3.21 -4.53
N ILE A 16 16.49 2.63 -3.41
CA ILE A 16 17.03 1.41 -2.82
C ILE A 16 16.02 0.26 -2.89
N LEU A 17 14.73 0.55 -2.66
CA LEU A 17 13.67 -0.45 -2.55
C LEU A 17 12.61 -0.33 -3.64
N GLN A 18 12.05 -1.48 -3.98
CA GLN A 18 10.77 -1.62 -4.65
C GLN A 18 9.81 -2.37 -3.72
N ILE A 19 8.62 -1.80 -3.49
CA ILE A 19 7.59 -2.35 -2.61
C ILE A 19 6.27 -2.42 -3.37
N SER A 20 5.79 -3.64 -3.61
CA SER A 20 4.47 -3.87 -4.20
C SER A 20 3.44 -4.16 -3.11
N VAL A 21 2.31 -3.46 -3.14
CA VAL A 21 1.12 -3.74 -2.33
C VAL A 21 0.19 -4.65 -3.14
N LEU A 22 0.19 -5.94 -2.82
CA LEU A 22 -0.54 -6.97 -3.55
C LEU A 22 -2.01 -7.03 -3.09
N GLY A 23 -2.93 -7.03 -4.06
CA GLY A 23 -4.38 -7.07 -3.80
C GLY A 23 -4.98 -5.71 -3.45
N GLY A 24 -4.22 -4.63 -3.60
CA GLY A 24 -4.65 -3.28 -3.24
C GLY A 24 -4.82 -3.09 -1.73
N ILE A 25 -5.50 -2.01 -1.37
CA ILE A 25 -5.85 -1.68 0.02
C ILE A 25 -7.33 -1.38 0.13
N ARG A 26 -7.90 -1.62 1.31
CA ARG A 26 -9.25 -1.13 1.62
C ARG A 26 -9.25 0.40 1.65
N ILE A 27 -10.24 0.99 0.98
CA ILE A 27 -10.43 2.46 0.93
C ILE A 27 -11.29 2.93 2.12
N ASP A 28 -12.19 2.07 2.59
CA ASP A 28 -12.97 2.26 3.81
C ASP A 28 -12.19 1.82 5.06
N GLY A 29 -12.70 2.17 6.25
CA GLY A 29 -12.09 1.75 7.52
C GLY A 29 -10.70 2.32 7.73
N LEU A 30 -10.62 3.65 7.88
CA LEU A 30 -9.37 4.40 8.02
C LEU A 30 -8.61 4.09 9.33
N ASP A 31 -9.20 3.34 10.26
CA ASP A 31 -8.56 2.88 11.50
C ASP A 31 -7.53 1.76 11.27
N ARG A 32 -7.53 1.11 10.10
CA ARG A 32 -6.68 -0.05 9.80
C ARG A 32 -6.12 -0.01 8.39
N MET A 33 -4.89 -0.52 8.20
CA MET A 33 -4.25 -0.60 6.89
C MET A 33 -3.65 -1.99 6.67
N ARG A 34 -4.54 -2.97 6.47
CA ARG A 34 -4.13 -4.34 6.13
C ARG A 34 -3.67 -4.45 4.69
N VAL A 35 -2.47 -4.97 4.50
CA VAL A 35 -1.82 -5.10 3.20
C VAL A 35 -1.08 -6.42 3.09
N THR A 36 -0.80 -6.84 1.85
CA THR A 36 0.23 -7.84 1.57
C THR A 36 1.37 -7.15 0.83
N LEU A 37 2.51 -6.97 1.50
CA LEU A 37 3.69 -6.36 0.89
C LEU A 37 4.58 -7.41 0.23
N LYS A 38 5.19 -7.02 -0.89
CA LYS A 38 6.32 -7.68 -1.53
C LYS A 38 7.46 -6.66 -1.64
N ILE A 39 8.51 -6.84 -0.85
CA ILE A 39 9.63 -5.92 -0.72
C ILE A 39 10.88 -6.53 -1.36
N ARG A 40 11.59 -5.75 -2.16
CA ARG A 40 12.85 -6.10 -2.83
C ARG A 40 13.83 -4.93 -2.79
N ALA A 41 15.12 -5.24 -2.75
CA ALA A 41 16.15 -4.27 -3.08
C ALA A 41 16.26 -4.14 -4.62
N LYS A 42 16.47 -2.93 -5.13
CA LYS A 42 16.65 -2.69 -6.57
C LYS A 42 17.91 -3.37 -7.11
N GLU A 43 18.97 -3.44 -6.31
CA GLU A 43 20.23 -4.08 -6.69
C GLU A 43 20.18 -5.61 -6.62
N ALA A 44 19.17 -6.19 -5.95
CA ALA A 44 19.07 -7.63 -5.70
C ALA A 44 17.64 -8.15 -5.90
N GLU A 45 17.15 -8.11 -7.14
CA GLU A 45 15.77 -8.46 -7.48
C GLU A 45 15.37 -9.91 -7.14
N GLN A 46 16.36 -10.80 -6.99
CA GLN A 46 16.17 -12.22 -6.70
C GLN A 46 15.61 -12.46 -5.29
N ILE A 47 15.89 -11.56 -4.34
CA ILE A 47 15.44 -11.69 -2.95
C ILE A 47 14.19 -10.84 -2.75
N ALA A 48 13.09 -11.52 -2.39
CA ALA A 48 11.82 -10.86 -2.11
C ALA A 48 11.23 -11.30 -0.76
N ILE A 49 10.89 -10.33 0.07
CA ILE A 49 10.18 -10.55 1.32
C ILE A 49 8.70 -10.34 1.06
N ARG A 50 7.88 -11.34 1.34
CA ARG A 50 6.42 -11.24 1.30
C ARG A 50 5.87 -11.31 2.71
N HIS A 51 4.98 -10.38 3.05
CA HIS A 51 4.38 -10.35 4.38
C HIS A 51 2.98 -9.72 4.35
N ASN A 52 2.03 -10.35 5.05
CA ASN A 52 0.74 -9.77 5.34
C ASN A 52 0.80 -9.13 6.73
N LEU A 53 0.36 -7.88 6.85
CA LEU A 53 0.36 -7.13 8.10
C LEU A 53 -0.65 -5.99 8.07
N ASP A 54 -0.90 -5.41 9.24
CA ASP A 54 -1.51 -4.10 9.39
C ASP A 54 -0.42 -3.02 9.55
N LEU A 55 -0.35 -2.06 8.63
CA LEU A 55 0.66 -1.01 8.65
C LEU A 55 0.47 0.01 9.78
N TYR A 56 -0.69 0.02 10.44
CA TYR A 56 -0.92 0.82 11.64
C TYR A 56 -0.64 0.07 12.94
N ASN A 57 -0.10 -1.15 12.85
CA ASN A 57 0.32 -1.92 14.01
C ASN A 57 1.84 -1.90 14.15
N ASP A 58 2.35 -1.04 15.04
CA ASP A 58 3.79 -0.88 15.31
C ASP A 58 4.52 -2.20 15.53
N THR A 59 3.95 -3.12 16.32
CA THR A 59 4.59 -4.41 16.60
C THR A 59 4.76 -5.26 15.33
N GLN A 60 3.80 -5.22 14.40
CA GLN A 60 3.91 -5.94 13.12
C GLN A 60 4.89 -5.25 12.18
N VAL A 61 4.86 -3.91 12.13
CA VAL A 61 5.79 -3.10 11.32
C VAL A 61 7.23 -3.30 11.78
N GLU A 62 7.52 -3.25 13.08
CA GLU A 62 8.85 -3.48 13.63
C GLU A 62 9.39 -4.89 13.29
N LYS A 63 8.53 -5.92 13.39
CA LYS A 63 8.89 -7.29 12.98
C LYS A 63 9.20 -7.37 11.48
N LEU A 64 8.45 -6.66 10.64
CA LEU A 64 8.72 -6.59 9.20
C LEU A 64 10.03 -5.85 8.91
N ILE A 65 10.29 -4.73 9.57
CA ILE A 65 11.54 -3.95 9.44
C ILE A 65 12.74 -4.84 9.73
N ARG A 66 12.77 -5.48 10.91
CA ARG A 66 13.86 -6.37 11.31
C ARG A 66 14.08 -7.51 10.31
N LYS A 67 13.00 -8.19 9.90
CA LYS A 67 13.07 -9.30 8.94
C LYS A 67 13.60 -8.85 7.58
N THR A 68 13.17 -7.68 7.11
CA THR A 68 13.55 -7.14 5.80
C THR A 68 14.99 -6.64 5.81
N ALA A 69 15.38 -5.92 6.86
CA ALA A 69 16.75 -5.44 7.07
C ALA A 69 17.76 -6.60 7.04
N THR A 70 17.49 -7.68 7.78
CA THR A 70 18.35 -8.86 7.79
C THR A 70 18.39 -9.57 6.44
N LYS A 71 17.24 -9.74 5.76
CA LYS A 71 17.19 -10.51 4.50
C LYS A 71 17.74 -9.77 3.28
N LEU A 72 17.64 -8.44 3.28
CA LEU A 72 18.15 -7.61 2.18
C LEU A 72 19.53 -7.02 2.50
N GLU A 73 20.05 -7.24 3.70
CA GLU A 73 21.31 -6.65 4.17
C GLU A 73 21.30 -5.10 4.10
N ILE A 74 20.13 -4.51 4.36
CA ILE A 74 19.91 -3.05 4.37
C ILE A 74 19.68 -2.60 5.82
N GLY A 75 20.24 -1.44 6.19
CA GLY A 75 20.06 -0.86 7.52
C GLY A 75 18.57 -0.68 7.88
N SER A 76 18.19 -1.01 9.12
CA SER A 76 16.79 -0.96 9.58
C SER A 76 16.16 0.43 9.43
N SER A 77 16.93 1.49 9.67
CA SER A 77 16.46 2.88 9.51
C SER A 77 16.06 3.22 8.07
N VAL A 78 16.73 2.63 7.08
CA VAL A 78 16.40 2.83 5.65
C VAL A 78 15.09 2.11 5.32
N ILE A 79 14.90 0.90 5.83
CA ILE A 79 13.64 0.15 5.67
C ILE A 79 12.49 0.90 6.34
N GLU A 80 12.70 1.37 7.58
CA GLU A 80 11.72 2.14 8.35
C GLU A 80 11.31 3.43 7.62
N ALA A 81 12.27 4.22 7.16
CA ALA A 81 11.99 5.44 6.38
C ALA A 81 11.16 5.12 5.12
N SER A 82 11.53 4.07 4.39
CA SER A 82 10.79 3.65 3.18
C SER A 82 9.37 3.19 3.46
N LEU A 83 9.14 2.52 4.60
CA LEU A 83 7.81 2.09 5.01
C LEU A 83 6.95 3.28 5.47
N ASN A 84 7.54 4.24 6.19
CA ASN A 84 6.84 5.46 6.59
C ASN A 84 6.40 6.28 5.37
N GLU A 85 7.29 6.46 4.39
CA GLU A 85 6.94 7.10 3.11
C GLU A 85 5.82 6.34 2.37
N LEU A 86 5.89 5.01 2.33
CA LEU A 86 4.83 4.19 1.74
C LEU A 86 3.49 4.41 2.46
N ILE A 87 3.48 4.43 3.79
CA ILE A 87 2.27 4.64 4.59
C ILE A 87 1.63 6.00 4.24
N GLU A 88 2.42 7.07 4.23
CA GLU A 88 1.94 8.41 3.91
C GLU A 88 1.33 8.47 2.49
N GLU A 89 1.98 7.82 1.51
CA GLU A 89 1.46 7.79 0.14
C GLU A 89 0.19 6.94 0.01
N LEU A 90 0.07 5.84 0.76
CA LEU A 90 -1.16 5.03 0.81
C LEU A 90 -2.31 5.78 1.49
N GLU A 91 -2.03 6.60 2.50
CA GLU A 91 -3.02 7.48 3.14
C GLU A 91 -3.55 8.52 2.17
N LYS A 92 -2.68 9.24 1.47
CA LYS A 92 -3.05 10.16 0.40
C LYS A 92 -3.90 9.46 -0.66
N TYR A 93 -3.49 8.27 -1.08
CA TYR A 93 -4.25 7.47 -2.04
C TYR A 93 -5.65 7.12 -1.52
N ARG A 94 -5.80 6.70 -0.24
CA ARG A 94 -7.12 6.44 0.36
C ARG A 94 -8.02 7.66 0.33
N LEU A 95 -7.51 8.81 0.80
CA LEU A 95 -8.28 10.06 0.84
C LEU A 95 -8.75 10.47 -0.55
N ASN A 96 -7.86 10.47 -1.54
CA ASN A 96 -8.20 10.76 -2.93
C ASN A 96 -9.28 9.81 -3.48
N GLN A 97 -9.19 8.51 -3.17
CA GLN A 97 -10.18 7.53 -3.61
C GLN A 97 -11.54 7.71 -2.94
N LEU A 98 -11.58 8.11 -1.66
CA LEU A 98 -12.81 8.48 -0.94
C LEU A 98 -13.47 9.72 -1.57
N GLU A 99 -12.70 10.77 -1.84
CA GLU A 99 -13.20 11.98 -2.50
C GLU A 99 -13.78 11.69 -3.89
N ASN A 100 -13.09 10.84 -4.67
CA ASN A 100 -13.54 10.40 -6.00
C ASN A 100 -14.80 9.53 -5.96
N GLN A 101 -15.08 8.85 -4.85
CA GLN A 101 -16.33 8.10 -4.67
C GLN A 101 -17.49 9.03 -4.30
N ASN A 102 -17.24 10.02 -3.44
CA ASN A 102 -18.24 10.99 -3.00
C ASN A 102 -18.68 11.96 -4.12
N THR A 103 -17.85 12.16 -5.13
CA THR A 103 -18.11 13.08 -6.26
C THR A 103 -18.79 12.44 -7.47
N LYS A 104 -18.98 11.12 -7.48
CA LYS A 104 -19.77 10.45 -8.53
C LYS A 104 -21.25 10.54 -8.15
N PRO A 105 -22.09 11.33 -8.87
CA PRO A 105 -23.50 11.38 -8.58
C PRO A 105 -24.15 10.03 -8.86
N GLU A 106 -24.96 9.59 -7.91
CA GLU A 106 -25.83 8.40 -7.93
C GLU A 106 -26.95 8.58 -8.98
N ASN A 107 -26.60 8.72 -10.26
CA ASN A 107 -27.58 8.84 -11.35
C ASN A 107 -27.92 7.47 -11.92
N GLN A 108 -28.50 6.56 -11.13
CA GLN A 108 -29.38 5.50 -11.63
C GLN A 108 -30.42 5.09 -10.57
N THR A 109 -31.33 6.01 -10.22
CA THR A 109 -32.68 5.56 -9.85
C THR A 109 -33.74 6.39 -10.57
N THR A 110 -34.63 5.67 -11.27
CA THR A 110 -36.02 5.99 -11.62
C THR A 110 -36.30 6.77 -12.92
N HIS A 111 -36.87 6.10 -13.94
CA HIS A 111 -38.33 6.09 -14.19
C HIS A 111 -38.76 5.38 -15.50
N ARG A 112 -39.77 4.50 -15.36
CA ARG A 112 -40.89 4.19 -16.30
C ARG A 112 -40.53 3.58 -17.66
N THR A 113 -41.15 2.47 -18.05
CA THR A 113 -42.52 2.53 -18.60
C THR A 113 -43.29 1.24 -18.36
N ALA A 114 -44.48 1.39 -17.79
CA ALA A 114 -45.54 0.40 -17.81
C ALA A 114 -46.02 0.19 -19.25
N ILE A 115 -46.15 -1.06 -19.67
CA ILE A 115 -47.07 -1.49 -20.72
C ILE A 115 -47.69 -2.81 -20.26
#